data_AF-A0AAU5JUR9-F1
#
_entry.id   AF-A0AAU5JUR9-F1
#
_cell.length_a   1.000
_cell.length_b   1.000
_cell.length_c   1.000
_cell.angle_alpha   90.00
_cell.angle_beta   90.00
_cell.angle_gamma   90.00
#
_symmetry.space_group_name_H-M   'P 1'
#
loop_
_entity.id
_entity.type
_entity.pdbx_description
1 polymer ?
#
loop_
_entity_poly.entity_id
_entity_poly.type
_entity_poly.pdbx_seq_one_letter_code
_entity_poly.pdbx_strand_id
1 'polypeptide(L)'
;MSAVSEPPRGRKAVVIGLIALAGLAVPAALVFLWVTVVTGMSDPLGPSLLGLRIDGDTVTVKAAQCPSERVRRVELRDSGTEKLVWQADGPLTDEGRGGLLRLWAAGDYRTSRPATRPAEPPKQLDVLVAYGSEGAAGAVFDLAAVRASAPPASSYWTPQGIVTGEELDELVDCGGGETAP
;
A
#
# COMPACT_ATOMS: atom_id res chain seq x y z
N MET A 1 -26.17 -61.11 48.97
CA MET A 1 -25.58 -59.76 49.08
C MET A 1 -24.43 -59.69 48.10
N SER A 2 -24.63 -59.02 46.95
CA SER A 2 -23.57 -58.80 45.96
C SER A 2 -23.66 -57.34 45.52
N ALA A 3 -22.56 -56.62 45.72
CA ALA A 3 -22.42 -55.21 45.40
C ALA A 3 -22.44 -55.01 43.88
N VAL A 4 -23.37 -54.19 43.39
CA VAL A 4 -23.33 -53.65 42.04
C VAL A 4 -22.28 -52.54 42.03
N SER A 5 -21.21 -52.75 41.26
CA SER A 5 -20.17 -51.75 41.02
C SER A 5 -20.71 -50.66 40.10
N GLU A 6 -20.70 -49.41 40.55
CA GLU A 6 -21.03 -48.25 39.72
C GLU A 6 -19.97 -48.05 38.61
N PRO A 7 -20.38 -47.82 37.35
CA PRO A 7 -19.44 -47.44 36.29
C PRO A 7 -18.91 -46.01 36.53
N PRO A 8 -17.60 -45.76 36.33
CA PRO A 8 -16.98 -44.49 36.72
C PRO A 8 -17.46 -43.33 35.86
N ARG A 9 -18.18 -42.41 36.50
CA ARG A 9 -18.71 -41.13 35.99
C ARG A 9 -17.64 -40.21 35.38
N GLY A 10 -16.36 -40.43 35.68
CA GLY A 10 -15.23 -39.59 35.24
C GLY A 10 -14.83 -39.73 33.78
N ARG A 11 -15.10 -40.87 33.11
CA ARG A 11 -14.63 -41.11 31.73
C ARG A 11 -15.43 -40.33 30.68
N LYS A 12 -16.69 -40.00 30.96
CA LYS A 12 -17.56 -39.23 30.06
C LYS A 12 -17.27 -37.72 30.11
N ALA A 13 -16.92 -37.18 31.27
CA ALA A 13 -16.61 -35.76 31.43
C ALA A 13 -15.32 -35.35 30.70
N VAL A 14 -14.30 -36.22 30.70
CA VAL A 14 -13.02 -35.99 30.01
C VAL A 14 -13.18 -35.98 28.48
N VAL A 15 -14.00 -36.88 27.94
CA VAL A 15 -14.25 -36.96 26.49
C VAL A 15 -15.05 -35.76 25.99
N ILE A 16 -16.04 -35.27 26.76
CA ILE A 16 -16.81 -34.08 26.40
C ILE A 16 -15.93 -32.81 26.50
N GLY A 17 -15.04 -32.73 27.49
CA GLY A 17 -14.06 -31.65 27.60
C GLY A 17 -13.11 -31.57 26.40
N LEU A 18 -12.62 -32.73 25.92
CA LEU A 18 -11.76 -32.81 24.74
C LEU A 18 -12.48 -32.44 23.42
N ILE A 19 -13.76 -32.82 23.28
CA ILE A 19 -14.56 -32.48 22.09
C ILE A 19 -14.92 -30.98 22.07
N ALA A 20 -15.21 -30.37 23.23
CA ALA A 20 -15.48 -28.94 23.33
C ALA A 20 -14.24 -28.08 23.04
N LEU A 21 -13.05 -28.51 23.49
CA LEU A 21 -11.77 -27.88 23.16
C LEU A 21 -11.41 -28.02 21.68
N ALA A 22 -11.65 -29.20 21.07
CA ALA A 22 -11.44 -29.41 19.65
C ALA A 22 -12.43 -28.62 18.77
N GLY A 23 -13.68 -28.48 19.21
CA GLY A 23 -14.72 -27.73 18.50
C GLY A 23 -14.51 -26.21 18.44
N LEU A 24 -13.75 -25.64 19.39
CA LEU A 24 -13.41 -24.21 19.43
C LEU A 24 -12.05 -23.89 18.79
N ALA A 25 -11.09 -24.82 18.83
CA ALA A 25 -9.78 -24.63 18.21
C ALA A 25 -9.85 -24.53 16.68
N VAL A 26 -10.74 -25.31 16.05
CA VAL A 26 -10.94 -25.29 14.59
C VAL A 26 -11.47 -23.94 14.08
N PRO A 27 -12.56 -23.36 14.62
CA PRO A 27 -13.03 -22.06 14.17
C PRO A 27 -12.05 -20.94 14.52
N ALA A 28 -11.35 -20.98 15.65
CA ALA A 28 -10.31 -20.00 15.97
C ALA A 28 -9.13 -20.05 14.99
N ALA A 29 -8.68 -21.25 14.61
CA ALA A 29 -7.63 -21.43 13.61
C ALA A 29 -8.07 -20.96 12.21
N LEU A 30 -9.33 -21.20 11.84
CA LEU A 30 -9.89 -20.72 10.58
C LEU A 30 -10.02 -19.19 10.56
N VAL A 31 -10.47 -18.57 11.65
CA VAL A 31 -10.52 -17.10 11.77
C VAL A 31 -9.12 -16.51 11.72
N PHE A 32 -8.15 -17.11 12.42
CA PHE A 32 -6.77 -16.64 12.37
C PHE A 32 -6.20 -16.77 10.95
N LEU A 33 -6.36 -17.91 10.29
CA LEU A 33 -5.94 -18.11 8.89
C LEU A 33 -6.61 -17.10 7.94
N TRP A 34 -7.90 -16.84 8.11
CA TRP A 34 -8.62 -15.83 7.34
C TRP A 34 -8.10 -14.41 7.61
N VAL A 35 -7.81 -14.05 8.86
CA VAL A 35 -7.20 -12.75 9.20
C VAL A 35 -5.83 -12.65 8.56
N THR A 36 -4.96 -13.66 8.65
CA THR A 36 -3.63 -13.65 8.04
C THR A 36 -3.67 -13.60 6.52
N VAL A 37 -4.67 -14.24 5.89
CA VAL A 37 -4.89 -14.16 4.45
C VAL A 37 -5.40 -12.76 4.04
N VAL A 38 -6.35 -12.19 4.78
CA VAL A 38 -6.89 -10.85 4.51
C VAL A 38 -5.85 -9.75 4.76
N THR A 39 -5.05 -9.86 5.83
CA THR A 39 -3.97 -8.91 6.10
C THR A 39 -2.75 -9.14 5.20
N GLY A 40 -2.41 -10.39 4.90
CA GLY A 40 -1.29 -10.76 4.03
C GLY A 40 -1.52 -10.50 2.54
N MET A 41 -2.77 -10.40 2.08
CA MET A 41 -3.07 -9.96 0.70
C MET A 41 -3.03 -8.45 0.52
N SER A 42 -2.97 -7.67 1.61
CA SER A 42 -3.03 -6.20 1.56
C SER A 42 -1.65 -5.53 1.53
N ASP A 43 -0.58 -6.27 1.82
CA ASP A 43 0.80 -5.81 1.73
C ASP A 43 1.47 -6.59 0.58
N PRO A 44 1.56 -6.03 -0.64
CA PRO A 44 2.29 -6.72 -1.69
C PRO A 44 3.73 -6.93 -1.20
N LEU A 45 4.20 -8.17 -1.19
CA LEU A 45 5.54 -8.60 -0.71
C LEU A 45 6.74 -7.97 -1.46
N GLY A 46 6.49 -6.95 -2.29
CA GLY A 46 7.48 -6.24 -3.07
C GLY A 46 7.85 -4.87 -2.50
N PRO A 47 8.98 -4.28 -2.96
CA PRO A 47 9.32 -2.92 -2.61
C PRO A 47 8.25 -1.94 -3.10
N SER A 48 8.08 -0.81 -2.40
CA SER A 48 7.16 0.21 -2.88
C SER A 48 7.68 0.81 -4.17
N LEU A 49 6.83 0.82 -5.20
CA LEU A 49 7.12 1.46 -6.48
C LEU A 49 6.87 2.98 -6.45
N LEU A 50 6.49 3.53 -5.29
CA LEU A 50 6.29 4.96 -5.09
C LEU A 50 7.16 5.46 -3.94
N GLY A 51 7.77 6.62 -4.13
CA GLY A 51 8.42 7.39 -3.06
C GLY A 51 7.77 8.75 -2.86
N LEU A 52 7.71 9.23 -1.61
CA LEU A 52 7.16 10.55 -1.27
C LEU A 52 8.24 11.47 -0.69
N ARG A 53 8.22 12.74 -1.08
CA ARG A 53 8.99 13.82 -0.45
C ARG A 53 8.08 14.99 -0.10
N ILE A 54 8.34 15.61 1.04
CA ILE A 54 7.60 16.80 1.50
C ILE A 54 8.61 17.91 1.79
N ASP A 55 8.56 18.97 0.96
CA ASP A 55 9.38 20.17 1.07
C ASP A 55 8.50 21.37 1.46
N GLY A 56 8.41 21.66 2.75
CA GLY A 56 7.45 22.64 3.26
C GLY A 56 6.02 22.23 2.93
N ASP A 57 5.35 23.03 2.09
CA ASP A 57 3.99 22.75 1.62
C ASP A 57 3.93 21.92 0.33
N THR A 58 5.08 21.72 -0.33
CA THR A 58 5.16 20.95 -1.58
C THR A 58 5.23 19.46 -1.26
N VAL A 59 4.31 18.69 -1.84
CA VAL A 59 4.32 17.23 -1.73
C VAL A 59 4.59 16.65 -3.11
N THR A 60 5.65 15.86 -3.22
CA THR A 60 6.10 15.28 -4.49
C THR A 60 6.12 13.76 -4.38
N VAL A 61 5.52 13.10 -5.36
CA VAL A 61 5.60 11.65 -5.53
C VAL A 61 6.56 11.36 -6.68
N LYS A 62 7.50 10.44 -6.48
CA LYS A 62 8.22 9.78 -7.57
C LYS A 62 7.64 8.39 -7.74
N ALA A 63 7.12 8.12 -8.92
CA ALA A 63 6.65 6.81 -9.31
C ALA A 63 7.74 6.11 -10.13
N ALA A 64 8.06 4.88 -9.76
CA ALA A 64 8.96 4.02 -10.54
C ALA A 64 8.34 3.75 -11.92
N GLN A 65 9.12 3.82 -12.98
CA GLN A 65 8.58 3.66 -14.32
C GLN A 65 9.61 3.23 -15.36
N CYS A 66 9.13 2.57 -16.40
CA CYS A 66 9.94 2.33 -17.58
C CYS A 66 10.09 3.59 -18.45
N PRO A 67 11.21 3.74 -19.20
CA PRO A 67 11.43 4.91 -20.06
C PRO A 67 10.35 5.15 -21.14
N SER A 68 9.62 4.11 -21.54
CA SER A 68 8.51 4.17 -22.50
C SER A 68 7.16 4.51 -21.85
N GLU A 69 7.04 4.33 -20.53
CA GLU A 69 5.80 4.56 -19.81
C GLU A 69 5.56 6.04 -19.54
N ARG A 70 4.29 6.41 -19.48
CA ARG A 70 3.86 7.78 -19.23
C ARG A 70 2.72 7.77 -18.24
N VAL A 71 2.86 8.54 -17.16
CA VAL A 71 1.78 8.73 -16.19
C VAL A 71 0.57 9.37 -16.88
N ARG A 72 -0.61 8.82 -16.60
CA ARG A 72 -1.89 9.32 -17.12
C ARG A 72 -2.73 9.97 -16.03
N ARG A 73 -2.68 9.44 -14.81
CA ARG A 73 -3.50 9.88 -13.70
C ARG A 73 -2.80 9.64 -12.38
N VAL A 74 -3.11 10.52 -11.43
CA VAL A 74 -2.82 10.32 -10.00
C VAL A 74 -4.11 10.48 -9.21
N GLU A 75 -4.35 9.59 -8.26
CA GLU A 75 -5.46 9.63 -7.31
C GLU A 75 -4.91 9.59 -5.88
N LEU A 76 -5.51 10.39 -5.02
CA LEU A 76 -5.19 10.49 -3.60
C LEU A 76 -6.45 10.18 -2.79
N ARG A 77 -6.37 9.20 -1.91
CA ARG A 77 -7.41 8.84 -0.96
C ARG A 77 -6.90 9.02 0.47
N ASP A 78 -7.82 9.28 1.39
CA ASP A 78 -7.57 9.12 2.81
C ASP A 78 -7.62 7.63 3.12
N SER A 79 -6.48 7.03 3.48
CA SER A 79 -6.40 5.58 3.74
C SER A 79 -7.26 5.13 4.92
N GLY A 80 -7.59 6.02 5.87
CA GLY A 80 -8.45 5.67 7.00
C GLY A 80 -9.94 5.62 6.63
N THR A 81 -10.36 6.30 5.55
CA THR A 81 -11.78 6.45 5.19
C THR A 81 -12.12 6.07 3.76
N GLU A 82 -11.12 5.74 2.93
CA GLU A 82 -11.21 5.48 1.49
C GLU A 82 -11.76 6.65 0.66
N LYS A 83 -11.94 7.82 1.29
CA LYS A 83 -12.51 8.98 0.64
C LYS A 83 -11.50 9.60 -0.32
N LEU A 84 -11.94 9.88 -1.55
CA LEU A 84 -11.13 10.63 -2.51
C LEU A 84 -10.82 12.03 -1.97
N VAL A 85 -9.53 12.33 -1.83
CA VAL A 85 -8.99 13.61 -1.39
C VAL A 85 -8.69 14.49 -2.60
N TRP A 86 -8.11 13.91 -3.64
CA TRP A 86 -7.73 14.62 -4.85
C TRP A 86 -7.46 13.66 -6.01
N GLN A 87 -7.64 14.13 -7.23
CA GLN A 87 -7.28 13.42 -8.45
C GLN A 87 -6.80 14.43 -9.48
N ALA A 88 -5.83 14.03 -10.31
CA ALA A 88 -5.44 14.77 -11.49
C ALA A 88 -5.12 13.87 -12.67
N ASP A 89 -5.37 14.38 -13.88
CA ASP A 89 -5.15 13.70 -15.14
C ASP A 89 -4.21 14.47 -16.05
N GLY A 90 -3.41 13.72 -16.79
CA GLY A 90 -2.56 14.22 -17.86
C GLY A 90 -1.53 15.25 -17.39
N PRO A 91 -0.44 14.81 -16.73
CA PRO A 91 0.69 15.68 -16.42
C PRO A 91 1.19 16.42 -17.67
N LEU A 92 1.41 17.72 -17.54
CA LEU A 92 1.77 18.64 -18.62
C LEU A 92 3.29 18.77 -18.80
N THR A 93 4.07 18.50 -17.75
CA THR A 93 5.54 18.53 -17.78
C THR A 93 6.12 17.18 -18.21
N ASP A 94 7.35 17.20 -18.74
CA ASP A 94 8.05 15.96 -19.08
C ASP A 94 8.40 15.17 -17.83
N GLU A 95 8.81 15.85 -16.75
CA GLU A 95 9.08 15.24 -15.46
C GLU A 95 7.83 14.59 -14.86
N GLY A 96 6.68 15.26 -14.96
CA GLY A 96 5.40 14.73 -14.49
C GLY A 96 4.92 13.54 -15.30
N ARG A 97 5.12 13.57 -16.62
CA ARG A 97 4.90 12.40 -17.48
C ARG A 97 5.88 11.27 -17.16
N GLY A 98 7.08 11.63 -16.70
CA GLY A 98 8.17 10.76 -16.24
C GLY A 98 8.09 10.34 -14.76
N GLY A 99 6.93 10.48 -14.13
CA GLY A 99 6.67 9.92 -12.81
C GLY A 99 7.03 10.86 -11.65
N LEU A 100 7.53 12.07 -11.91
CA LEU A 100 7.78 13.08 -10.87
C LEU A 100 6.59 14.03 -10.73
N LEU A 101 5.69 13.71 -9.80
CA LEU A 101 4.36 14.30 -9.67
C LEU A 101 4.29 15.25 -8.47
N ARG A 102 4.01 16.53 -8.71
CA ARG A 102 3.71 17.50 -7.64
C ARG A 102 2.22 17.44 -7.29
N LEU A 103 1.90 16.90 -6.12
CA LEU A 103 0.52 16.77 -5.67
C LEU A 103 -0.10 18.14 -5.39
N TRP A 104 -1.39 18.29 -5.72
CA TRP A 104 -2.15 19.55 -5.61
C TRP A 104 -1.58 20.74 -6.41
N ALA A 105 -0.63 20.51 -7.33
CA ALA A 105 -0.16 21.53 -8.26
C ALA A 105 -1.06 21.58 -9.50
N ALA A 106 -2.26 22.14 -9.38
CA ALA A 106 -3.28 22.10 -10.45
C ALA A 106 -2.77 22.54 -11.85
N GLY A 107 -1.83 23.50 -11.89
CA GLY A 107 -1.23 23.98 -13.15
C GLY A 107 -0.31 22.98 -13.86
N ASP A 108 0.09 21.90 -13.20
CA ASP A 108 0.94 20.85 -13.78
C ASP A 108 0.12 19.77 -14.49
N TYR A 109 -1.21 19.86 -14.47
CA TYR A 109 -2.10 18.81 -14.98
C TYR A 109 -3.16 19.40 -15.91
N ARG A 110 -3.61 18.58 -16.86
CA ARG A 110 -4.73 18.97 -17.74
C ARG A 110 -6.01 19.18 -16.95
N THR A 111 -6.29 18.28 -16.01
CA THR A 111 -7.42 18.41 -15.08
C THR A 111 -6.98 18.02 -13.68
N SER A 112 -7.51 18.72 -12.68
CA SER A 112 -7.33 18.35 -11.27
C SER A 112 -8.58 18.70 -10.47
N ARG A 113 -8.90 17.87 -9.47
CA ARG A 113 -10.09 18.06 -8.63
C ARG A 113 -9.93 17.39 -7.25
N PRO A 114 -10.31 18.08 -6.15
CA PRO A 114 -10.59 19.52 -6.10
C PRO A 114 -9.36 20.35 -6.49
N ALA A 115 -9.53 21.59 -6.94
CA ALA A 115 -8.40 22.40 -7.42
C ALA A 115 -7.40 22.78 -6.31
N THR A 116 -7.85 22.76 -5.05
CA THR A 116 -7.07 23.16 -3.89
C THR A 116 -6.84 21.99 -2.93
N ARG A 117 -5.68 21.98 -2.29
CA ARG A 117 -5.36 21.09 -1.17
C ARG A 117 -6.34 21.32 0.00
N PRO A 118 -6.81 20.28 0.69
CA PRO A 118 -7.55 20.47 1.93
C PRO A 118 -6.69 21.18 2.99
N ALA A 119 -7.32 22.03 3.81
CA ALA A 119 -6.63 22.75 4.88
C ALA A 119 -5.94 21.81 5.86
N GLU A 120 -6.58 20.68 6.17
CA GLU A 120 -6.01 19.59 6.93
C GLU A 120 -5.90 18.34 6.03
N PRO A 121 -4.70 17.97 5.57
CA PRO A 121 -4.49 16.74 4.82
C PRO A 121 -4.71 15.52 5.73
N PRO A 122 -5.13 14.36 5.18
CA PRO A 122 -5.27 13.15 5.98
C PRO A 122 -3.92 12.74 6.57
N LYS A 123 -3.95 12.01 7.69
CA LYS A 123 -2.73 11.50 8.34
C LYS A 123 -2.00 10.50 7.45
N GLN A 124 -2.76 9.61 6.83
CA GLN A 124 -2.29 8.61 5.88
C GLN A 124 -2.89 8.88 4.51
N LEU A 125 -2.02 9.05 3.52
CA LEU A 125 -2.41 9.32 2.15
C LEU A 125 -2.18 8.06 1.32
N ASP A 126 -3.25 7.48 0.81
CA ASP A 126 -3.17 6.43 -0.20
C ASP A 126 -3.02 7.10 -1.58
N VAL A 127 -1.93 6.77 -2.27
CA VAL A 127 -1.55 7.34 -3.55
C VAL A 127 -1.61 6.23 -4.59
N LEU A 128 -2.38 6.46 -5.65
CA LEU A 128 -2.43 5.58 -6.82
C LEU A 128 -1.98 6.37 -8.06
N VAL A 129 -0.95 5.88 -8.74
CA VAL A 129 -0.44 6.42 -10.00
C VAL A 129 -0.75 5.43 -11.11
N ALA A 130 -1.50 5.85 -12.12
CA ALA A 130 -1.87 5.01 -13.25
C ALA A 130 -1.06 5.37 -14.51
N TYR A 131 -0.55 4.33 -15.17
CA TYR A 131 0.19 4.35 -16.42
C TYR A 131 -0.67 3.70 -17.52
N GLY A 132 -0.85 4.37 -18.66
CA GLY A 132 -1.50 3.77 -19.83
C GLY A 132 -2.81 3.00 -19.55
N SER A 133 -3.04 1.91 -20.27
CA SER A 133 -4.26 1.09 -20.18
C SER A 133 -4.19 -0.09 -19.19
N GLU A 134 -3.01 -0.45 -18.68
CA GLU A 134 -2.82 -1.74 -17.99
C GLU A 134 -1.95 -1.66 -16.71
N GLY A 135 -1.32 -0.52 -16.39
CA GLY A 135 -0.36 -0.42 -15.28
C GLY A 135 -0.75 0.59 -14.21
N ALA A 136 -0.54 0.27 -12.93
CA ALA A 136 -0.63 1.24 -11.84
C ALA A 136 0.30 0.87 -10.68
N ALA A 137 0.79 1.89 -9.98
CA ALA A 137 1.56 1.77 -8.75
C ALA A 137 0.78 2.45 -7.61
N GLY A 138 0.68 1.77 -6.47
CA GLY A 138 -0.03 2.25 -5.29
C GLY A 138 0.86 2.20 -4.04
N ALA A 139 0.69 3.16 -3.13
CA ALA A 139 1.33 3.14 -1.81
C ALA A 139 0.60 4.04 -0.81
N VAL A 140 0.62 3.63 0.46
CA VAL A 140 0.12 4.43 1.59
C VAL A 140 1.28 5.11 2.29
N PHE A 141 1.16 6.43 2.51
CA PHE A 141 2.17 7.25 3.15
C PHE A 141 1.67 7.87 4.45
N ASP A 142 2.40 7.66 5.54
CA ASP A 142 2.25 8.45 6.76
C ASP A 142 2.94 9.81 6.57
N LEU A 143 2.15 10.88 6.49
CA LEU A 143 2.67 12.22 6.19
C LEU A 143 3.49 12.82 7.33
N ALA A 144 3.36 12.32 8.57
CA ALA A 144 4.19 12.76 9.69
C ALA A 144 5.56 12.07 9.64
N ALA A 145 5.59 10.76 9.35
CA ALA A 145 6.82 10.00 9.18
C ALA A 145 7.67 10.55 8.01
N VAL A 146 7.05 10.81 6.86
CA VAL A 146 7.75 11.36 5.69
C VAL A 146 8.35 12.73 6.02
N ARG A 147 7.60 13.63 6.66
CA ARG A 147 8.13 14.93 7.11
C ARG A 147 9.28 14.79 8.09
N ALA A 148 9.18 13.88 9.06
CA ALA A 148 10.21 13.66 10.06
C ALA A 148 11.51 13.09 9.46
N SER A 149 11.41 12.30 8.39
CA SER A 149 12.57 11.74 7.70
C SER A 149 13.37 12.76 6.90
N ALA A 150 12.73 13.86 6.47
CA ALA A 150 13.31 14.94 5.67
C ALA A 150 14.26 14.43 4.56
N PRO A 151 13.75 13.70 3.54
CA PRO A 151 14.59 13.13 2.51
C PRO A 151 15.44 14.20 1.80
N PRO A 152 16.71 13.92 1.46
CA PRO A 152 17.54 14.82 0.68
C PRO A 152 16.91 15.19 -0.67
N ALA A 153 17.46 16.24 -1.30
CA ALA A 153 17.08 16.58 -2.66
C ALA A 153 17.26 15.37 -3.59
N SER A 154 16.29 15.16 -4.48
CA SER A 154 16.21 14.01 -5.40
C SER A 154 16.09 12.62 -4.76
N SER A 155 15.90 12.56 -3.43
CA SER A 155 15.56 11.34 -2.71
C SER A 155 14.13 11.37 -2.19
N TYR A 156 13.57 10.19 -1.93
CA TYR A 156 12.19 9.98 -1.57
C TYR A 156 12.10 8.95 -0.45
N TRP A 157 11.18 9.19 0.47
CA TRP A 157 10.85 8.22 1.51
C TRP A 157 9.99 7.10 0.94
N THR A 158 10.35 5.87 1.27
CA THR A 158 9.54 4.66 1.07
C THR A 158 9.45 3.91 2.41
N PRO A 159 8.54 2.95 2.55
CA PRO A 159 8.51 2.07 3.72
C PRO A 159 9.82 1.30 3.95
N GLN A 160 10.62 1.09 2.88
CA GLN A 160 11.89 0.37 2.93
C GLN A 160 13.08 1.28 3.27
N GLY A 161 12.94 2.60 3.14
CA GLY A 161 14.00 3.56 3.42
C GLY A 161 13.96 4.78 2.50
N ILE A 162 14.98 5.62 2.59
CA ILE A 162 15.16 6.73 1.66
C ILE A 162 15.91 6.21 0.44
N VAL A 163 15.36 6.44 -0.74
CA VAL A 163 15.94 6.03 -2.04
C VAL A 163 15.91 7.20 -3.01
N THR A 164 16.77 7.19 -4.01
CA THR A 164 16.75 8.14 -5.13
C THR A 164 15.65 7.80 -6.13
N GLY A 165 15.33 8.74 -7.02
CA GLY A 165 14.39 8.46 -8.11
C GLY A 165 14.89 7.42 -9.12
N GLU A 166 16.21 7.33 -9.30
CA GLU A 166 16.84 6.34 -10.19
C GLU A 166 16.76 4.93 -9.59
N GLU A 167 17.10 4.78 -8.30
CA GLU A 167 16.92 3.50 -7.58
C GLU A 167 15.47 3.02 -7.56
N LEU A 168 14.48 3.93 -7.57
CA LEU A 168 13.07 3.56 -7.74
C LEU A 168 12.80 3.00 -9.14
N ASP A 169 13.30 3.65 -10.19
CA ASP A 169 13.08 3.21 -11.58
C ASP A 169 13.75 1.84 -11.86
N GLU A 170 14.86 1.52 -11.17
CA GLU A 170 15.52 0.21 -11.23
C GLU A 170 14.70 -0.94 -10.64
N LEU A 171 13.64 -0.64 -9.84
CA LEU A 171 12.77 -1.68 -9.27
C LEU A 171 11.82 -2.31 -10.31
N VAL A 172 11.63 -1.66 -11.46
CA VAL A 172 10.71 -2.13 -12.50
C VAL A 172 11.50 -2.86 -13.59
N ASP A 173 11.13 -4.11 -13.86
CA ASP A 173 11.66 -4.83 -15.02
C ASP A 173 11.01 -4.32 -16.31
N CYS A 174 11.79 -3.59 -17.09
CA CYS A 174 11.34 -2.99 -18.34
C CYS A 174 11.55 -3.87 -19.58
N GLY A 175 11.90 -5.14 -19.41
CA GLY A 175 12.00 -6.11 -20.51
C GLY A 175 13.18 -5.87 -21.46
N GLY A 176 14.24 -5.20 -21.00
CA GLY A 176 15.44 -4.88 -21.79
C GLY A 176 16.46 -6.02 -21.95
N GLY A 177 16.04 -7.27 -21.78
CA GLY A 177 16.89 -8.46 -21.75
C GLY A 177 16.82 -9.33 -23.01
N GLU A 178 16.67 -8.75 -24.20
CA GLU A 178 16.95 -9.50 -25.43
C GLU A 178 18.46 -9.42 -25.71
N THR A 179 19.20 -10.35 -25.10
CA THR A 179 20.58 -10.60 -25.54
C THR A 179 20.48 -11.18 -26.95
N ALA A 180 20.92 -10.43 -27.95
CA ALA A 180 21.12 -10.92 -29.31
C ALA A 180 22.56 -10.63 -29.74
N PRO A 181 23.21 -11.47 -30.57
CA PRO A 181 22.94 -12.88 -30.95
C PRO A 181 23.84 -13.91 -30.24
#